data_AF-A0A1H7BWH9-F1
#
_entry.id   AF-A0A1H7BWH9-F1
#
_cell.length_a   1.000
_cell.length_b   1.000
_cell.length_c   1.000
_cell.angle_alpha   90.00
_cell.angle_beta   90.00
_cell.angle_gamma   90.00
#
_symmetry.space_group_name_H-M   'P 1'
#
loop_
_entity.id
_entity.type
_entity.pdbx_description
1 polymer ?
#
loop_
_entity_poly.entity_id
_entity_poly.type
_entity_poly.pdbx_seq_one_letter_code
_entity_poly.pdbx_strand_id
1 'polypeptide(L)'
;PITDVKVGDIITYHIPVEDQRVETHRITNITTTADGGIAVQTKGDANNGIDPWIATLQGKTVDKQIATIPYVGNAIRALREPLVMNTLMYGAPAILVIGMLTSIWTKNPNKTAPEGAMEAGDEVKA
;
A
#
# COMPACT_ATOMS: atom_id res chain seq x y z
N PRO A 1 -21.22 10.42 -13.17
CA PRO A 1 -21.66 11.74 -13.66
C PRO A 1 -21.88 12.68 -12.49
N ILE A 2 -21.77 14.00 -12.66
CA ILE A 2 -22.06 14.93 -11.55
C ILE A 2 -23.51 14.85 -11.06
N THR A 3 -24.43 14.44 -11.93
CA THR A 3 -25.85 14.21 -11.63
C THR A 3 -26.11 13.03 -10.70
N ASP A 4 -25.15 12.12 -10.56
CA ASP A 4 -25.29 10.86 -9.80
C ASP A 4 -24.63 10.98 -8.41
N VAL A 5 -24.21 12.19 -8.06
CA VAL A 5 -23.57 12.51 -6.79
C VAL A 5 -24.64 12.71 -5.74
N LYS A 6 -24.42 12.18 -4.55
CA LYS A 6 -25.35 12.25 -3.42
C LYS A 6 -24.63 12.63 -2.13
N VAL A 7 -25.38 13.15 -1.17
CA VAL A 7 -24.88 13.40 0.18
C VAL A 7 -24.30 12.10 0.75
N GLY A 8 -23.10 12.18 1.34
CA GLY A 8 -22.35 11.05 1.87
C GLY A 8 -21.32 10.45 0.90
N ASP A 9 -21.39 10.74 -0.40
CA ASP A 9 -20.37 10.34 -1.37
C ASP A 9 -19.03 11.02 -1.03
N ILE A 10 -17.93 10.28 -1.21
CA ILE A 10 -16.57 10.83 -1.12
C ILE A 10 -16.11 11.15 -2.54
N ILE A 11 -15.78 12.42 -2.78
CA ILE A 11 -15.36 12.91 -4.09
C ILE A 11 -13.95 13.49 -4.02
N THR A 12 -13.25 13.41 -5.15
CA THR A 12 -11.99 14.10 -5.37
C THR A 12 -12.24 15.27 -6.31
N TYR A 13 -11.90 16.49 -5.89
CA TYR A 13 -12.21 17.71 -6.63
C TYR A 13 -11.18 18.81 -6.37
N HIS A 14 -11.19 19.84 -7.22
CA HIS A 14 -10.37 21.04 -7.06
C HIS A 14 -11.11 22.05 -6.19
N ILE A 15 -10.53 22.46 -5.07
CA ILE A 15 -11.18 23.42 -4.18
C ILE A 15 -11.33 24.80 -4.85
N PRO A 16 -12.40 25.55 -4.55
CA PRO A 16 -12.65 26.85 -5.17
C PRO A 16 -11.83 27.99 -4.54
N VAL A 17 -10.79 27.68 -3.77
CA VAL A 17 -10.00 28.65 -3.00
C VAL A 17 -8.51 28.49 -3.27
N GLU A 18 -7.76 29.59 -3.06
CA GLU A 18 -6.29 29.66 -3.12
C GLU A 18 -5.68 28.99 -4.36
N ASP A 19 -5.09 27.82 -4.17
CA ASP A 19 -4.25 27.08 -5.12
C ASP A 19 -5.03 26.07 -5.96
N GLN A 20 -6.35 25.99 -5.77
CA GLN A 20 -7.22 25.00 -6.40
C GLN A 20 -6.69 23.56 -6.28
N ARG A 21 -5.98 23.23 -5.21
CA ARG A 21 -5.42 21.89 -5.06
C ARG A 21 -6.52 20.83 -5.02
N VAL A 22 -6.10 19.62 -5.36
CA VAL A 22 -6.97 18.44 -5.37
C VAL A 22 -7.14 17.93 -3.95
N GLU A 23 -8.39 17.90 -3.49
CA GLU A 23 -8.79 17.40 -2.17
C GLU A 23 -9.82 16.29 -2.30
N THR A 24 -9.80 15.35 -1.34
CA THR A 24 -10.75 14.23 -1.30
C THR A 24 -11.57 14.26 -0.03
N HIS A 25 -12.82 14.73 -0.11
CA HIS A 25 -13.68 14.95 1.05
C HIS A 25 -15.07 14.34 0.85
N ARG A 26 -15.80 14.19 1.96
CA ARG A 26 -17.17 13.66 1.97
C ARG A 26 -18.17 14.80 1.79
N ILE A 27 -19.14 14.60 0.90
CA ILE A 27 -20.23 15.56 0.68
C ILE A 27 -21.16 15.56 1.88
N THR A 28 -21.36 16.74 2.46
CA THR A 28 -22.31 16.98 3.55
C THR A 28 -23.61 17.61 3.06
N ASN A 29 -23.54 18.40 1.98
CA ASN A 29 -24.71 19.06 1.40
C ASN A 29 -24.55 19.23 -0.12
N ILE A 30 -25.67 19.23 -0.85
CA ILE A 30 -25.74 19.49 -2.28
C ILE A 30 -26.78 20.58 -2.53
N THR A 31 -26.39 21.60 -3.29
CA THR A 31 -27.22 22.74 -3.66
C THR A 31 -27.17 22.92 -5.17
N THR A 32 -28.28 23.31 -5.79
CA THR A 32 -28.31 23.67 -7.21
C THR A 32 -27.99 25.15 -7.37
N THR A 33 -27.09 25.51 -8.29
CA THR A 33 -26.78 26.91 -8.60
C THR A 33 -27.89 27.52 -9.47
N ALA A 34 -27.95 28.86 -9.54
CA ALA A 34 -28.94 29.57 -10.36
C ALA A 34 -28.86 29.18 -11.86
N ASP A 35 -27.67 28.81 -12.33
CA ASP A 35 -27.41 28.39 -13.71
C ASP A 35 -27.67 26.89 -13.95
N GLY A 36 -28.25 26.18 -12.97
CA GLY A 36 -28.54 24.74 -13.05
C GLY A 36 -27.33 23.83 -12.79
N GLY A 37 -26.21 24.37 -12.32
CA GLY A 37 -25.03 23.61 -11.92
C GLY A 37 -25.21 22.94 -10.55
N ILE A 38 -24.31 22.00 -10.23
CA ILE A 38 -24.29 21.29 -8.96
C ILE A 38 -23.19 21.89 -8.08
N ALA A 39 -23.59 22.43 -6.94
CA ALA A 39 -22.70 22.92 -5.91
C ALA A 39 -22.73 21.96 -4.71
N VAL A 40 -21.57 21.68 -4.13
CA VAL A 40 -21.41 20.76 -3.03
C VAL A 40 -20.68 21.42 -1.89
N GLN A 41 -21.08 21.08 -0.67
CA GLN A 41 -20.30 21.37 0.52
C GLN A 41 -19.74 20.05 1.04
N THR A 42 -18.47 20.08 1.42
CA THR A 42 -17.75 18.88 1.83
C THR A 42 -17.17 19.02 3.23
N LYS A 43 -16.75 17.90 3.80
CA LYS A 43 -16.00 17.83 5.04
C LYS A 43 -14.94 16.74 4.94
N GLY A 44 -13.69 17.09 5.26
CA GLY A 44 -12.61 16.12 5.43
C GLY A 44 -12.79 15.25 6.69
N ASP A 45 -12.41 13.98 6.62
CA ASP A 45 -12.58 13.04 7.73
C ASP A 45 -11.73 13.43 8.97
N ALA A 46 -10.63 14.16 8.76
CA ALA A 46 -9.77 14.69 9.84
C ALA A 46 -10.18 16.10 10.33
N ASN A 47 -11.17 16.74 9.69
CA ASN A 47 -11.55 18.11 10.01
C ASN A 47 -12.57 18.15 11.15
N ASN A 48 -12.41 19.08 12.08
CA ASN A 48 -13.39 19.30 13.17
C ASN A 48 -14.71 19.89 12.63
N GLY A 49 -14.63 20.74 11.61
CA GLY A 49 -15.77 21.42 10.99
C GLY A 49 -16.01 21.02 9.54
N ILE A 50 -17.08 21.56 8.97
CA ILE A 50 -17.37 21.51 7.54
C ILE A 50 -16.42 22.49 6.82
N ASP A 51 -16.08 22.21 5.57
CA ASP A 51 -15.25 23.11 4.78
C ASP A 51 -15.97 24.47 4.62
N PRO A 52 -15.27 25.61 4.78
CA PRO A 52 -15.88 26.94 4.81
C PRO A 52 -16.33 27.47 3.44
N TRP A 53 -16.18 26.66 2.38
CA TRP A 53 -16.54 27.01 1.01
C TRP A 53 -17.63 26.08 0.46
N ILE A 54 -18.25 26.53 -0.63
CA ILE A 54 -19.15 25.73 -1.46
C ILE A 54 -18.47 25.57 -2.82
N ALA A 55 -18.23 24.32 -3.23
CA ALA A 55 -17.56 24.00 -4.48
C ALA A 55 -18.56 23.74 -5.59
N THR A 56 -18.47 24.46 -6.70
CA THR A 56 -19.27 24.15 -7.89
C THR A 56 -18.55 23.09 -8.70
N LEU A 57 -19.19 21.95 -8.94
CA LEU A 57 -18.63 20.89 -9.76
C LEU A 57 -18.63 21.34 -11.22
N GLN A 58 -17.43 21.54 -11.77
CA GLN A 58 -17.25 21.92 -13.16
C GLN A 58 -17.22 20.68 -14.06
N GLY A 59 -17.81 20.78 -15.25
CA GLY A 59 -17.82 19.71 -16.25
C GLY A 59 -18.95 18.70 -16.06
N LYS A 60 -18.78 17.48 -16.62
CA LYS A 60 -19.81 16.43 -16.67
C LYS A 60 -19.59 15.31 -15.65
N THR A 61 -18.37 15.19 -15.13
CA THR A 61 -17.92 14.06 -14.32
C THR A 61 -17.08 14.55 -13.14
N VAL A 62 -17.16 13.81 -12.04
CA VAL A 62 -16.33 13.99 -10.85
C VAL A 62 -15.86 12.61 -10.39
N ASP A 63 -14.65 12.53 -9.88
CA ASP A 63 -14.11 11.31 -9.32
C ASP A 63 -14.80 11.01 -7.99
N LYS A 64 -15.27 9.76 -7.85
CA LYS A 64 -15.98 9.30 -6.67
C LYS A 64 -15.40 7.97 -6.18
N GLN A 65 -15.36 7.81 -4.87
CA GLN A 65 -15.03 6.53 -4.25
C GLN A 65 -16.01 5.42 -4.65
N ILE A 66 -15.47 4.29 -5.13
CA ILE A 66 -16.26 3.09 -5.50
C ILE A 66 -15.99 1.88 -4.59
N ALA A 67 -14.85 1.84 -3.92
CA ALA A 67 -14.42 0.70 -3.11
C ALA A 67 -13.58 1.17 -1.92
N THR A 68 -13.46 0.29 -0.92
CA THR A 68 -12.59 0.48 0.24
C THR A 68 -11.77 -0.78 0.45
N ILE A 69 -10.45 -0.63 0.59
CA ILE A 69 -9.60 -1.74 1.01
C ILE A 69 -9.33 -1.56 2.51
N PRO A 70 -9.96 -2.37 3.38
CA PRO A 70 -9.84 -2.17 4.81
C PRO A 70 -8.38 -2.41 5.26
N TYR A 71 -7.98 -1.68 6.30
CA TYR A 71 -6.67 -1.80 6.97
C TYR A 71 -5.42 -1.45 6.16
N VAL A 72 -5.50 -1.16 4.85
CA VAL A 72 -4.34 -0.74 4.04
C VAL A 72 -3.65 0.49 4.63
N GLY A 73 -4.43 1.47 5.12
CA GLY A 73 -3.88 2.64 5.81
C GLY A 73 -3.06 2.28 7.06
N ASN A 74 -3.45 1.24 7.79
CA ASN A 74 -2.68 0.75 8.94
C ASN A 74 -1.35 0.12 8.52
N ALA A 75 -1.36 -0.69 7.46
CA ALA A 75 -0.14 -1.27 6.91
C ALA A 75 0.84 -0.18 6.45
N ILE A 76 0.35 0.83 5.73
CA ILE A 76 1.16 1.98 5.30
C ILE A 76 1.71 2.73 6.52
N ARG A 77 0.89 2.96 7.55
CA ARG A 77 1.32 3.65 8.78
C ARG A 77 2.42 2.86 9.51
N ALA A 78 2.27 1.55 9.65
CA ALA A 78 3.27 0.68 10.26
C ALA A 78 4.58 0.69 9.45
N LEU A 79 4.50 0.62 8.12
CA LEU A 79 5.69 0.68 7.25
C LEU A 79 6.39 2.04 7.33
N ARG A 80 5.67 3.15 7.54
CA ARG A 80 6.27 4.48 7.72
C ARG A 80 6.93 4.68 9.09
N GLU A 81 6.79 3.76 10.03
CA GLU A 81 7.46 3.85 11.31
C GLU A 81 8.98 3.67 11.12
N PRO A 82 9.83 4.60 11.59
CA PRO A 82 11.27 4.57 11.32
C PRO A 82 11.94 3.27 11.77
N LEU A 83 11.49 2.69 12.89
CA LEU A 83 12.00 1.42 13.40
C LEU A 83 11.69 0.28 12.42
N VAL A 84 10.44 0.18 11.95
CA VAL A 84 10.00 -0.88 11.02
C VAL A 84 10.73 -0.73 9.68
N MET A 85 10.76 0.48 9.13
CA MET A 85 11.42 0.73 7.84
C MET A 85 12.92 0.43 7.91
N ASN A 86 13.62 0.90 8.96
CA ASN A 86 15.05 0.64 9.14
C ASN A 86 15.31 -0.85 9.35
N THR A 87 14.49 -1.53 10.15
CA THR A 87 14.63 -2.98 10.37
C THR A 87 14.43 -3.75 9.07
N LEU A 88 13.46 -3.36 8.25
CA LEU A 88 13.24 -4.00 6.96
C LEU A 88 14.41 -3.74 6.01
N MET A 89 14.87 -2.49 5.94
CA MET A 89 15.92 -2.04 5.03
C MET A 89 17.30 -2.61 5.38
N TYR A 90 17.65 -2.74 6.66
CA TYR A 90 18.95 -3.26 7.09
C TYR A 90 18.89 -4.73 7.55
N GLY A 91 17.82 -5.11 8.24
CA GLY A 91 17.66 -6.44 8.80
C GLY A 91 17.46 -7.51 7.73
N ALA A 92 16.65 -7.25 6.69
CA ALA A 92 16.45 -8.25 5.64
C ALA A 92 17.76 -8.57 4.88
N PRO A 93 18.56 -7.58 4.41
CA PRO A 93 19.88 -7.87 3.85
C PRO A 93 20.84 -8.53 4.83
N ALA A 94 20.86 -8.10 6.10
CA ALA A 94 21.72 -8.69 7.11
C ALA A 94 21.42 -10.18 7.34
N ILE A 95 20.14 -10.55 7.43
CA ILE A 95 19.70 -11.95 7.56
C ILE A 95 20.14 -12.77 6.33
N LEU A 96 19.98 -12.22 5.12
CA LEU A 96 20.42 -12.89 3.90
C LEU A 96 21.94 -13.14 3.89
N VAL A 97 22.74 -12.13 4.26
CA VAL A 97 24.20 -12.25 4.32
C VAL A 97 24.62 -13.26 5.39
N ILE A 98 24.03 -13.21 6.58
CA ILE A 98 24.30 -14.18 7.65
C ILE A 98 23.92 -15.60 7.20
N GLY A 99 22.77 -15.77 6.53
CA GLY A 99 22.35 -17.06 5.97
C GLY A 99 23.33 -17.61 4.93
N MET A 100 23.85 -16.74 4.05
CA MET A 100 24.87 -17.13 3.08
C MET A 100 26.19 -17.54 3.76
N LEU A 101 26.67 -16.74 4.71
CA LEU A 101 27.92 -17.04 5.44
C LEU A 101 27.82 -18.34 6.24
N THR A 102 26.70 -18.56 6.93
CA THR A 102 26.47 -19.81 7.67
C THR A 102 26.40 -21.02 6.72
N SER A 103 25.80 -20.89 5.54
CA SER A 103 25.77 -21.97 4.54
C SER A 103 27.16 -22.38 4.03
N ILE A 104 28.14 -21.47 4.00
CA ILE A 104 29.51 -21.79 3.59
C ILE A 104 30.17 -22.65 4.68
N TRP A 105 30.01 -22.26 5.95
CA TRP A 105 30.72 -22.88 7.07
C TRP A 105 30.06 -24.14 7.63
N THR A 106 28.76 -24.34 7.36
CA THR A 106 28.03 -25.54 7.80
C THR A 106 28.06 -26.70 6.80
N LYS A 107 28.64 -26.50 5.62
CA LYS A 107 28.81 -27.57 4.63
C LYS A 107 29.95 -28.49 5.04
N ASN A 108 29.63 -29.55 5.81
CA ASN A 108 30.59 -30.62 6.13
C ASN A 108 30.98 -31.38 4.85
N PRO A 109 32.26 -31.37 4.42
CA PRO A 109 32.72 -32.15 3.26
C PRO A 109 32.69 -33.67 3.51
N ASN A 110 32.57 -34.11 4.77
CA ASN A 110 32.73 -35.51 5.17
C ASN A 110 31.46 -36.38 5.10
N LYS A 111 30.42 -36.00 4.36
CA LYS A 111 29.24 -36.87 4.14
C LYS A 111 28.92 -37.15 2.68
N THR A 112 29.97 -37.31 1.86
CA THR A 112 29.86 -37.92 0.53
C THR A 112 31.06 -38.84 0.26
N ALA A 113 31.25 -39.84 1.11
CA ALA A 113 31.94 -41.06 0.69
C ALA A 113 30.90 -42.18 0.85
N PRO A 114 30.30 -42.69 -0.25
CA PRO A 114 29.58 -43.95 -0.18
C PRO A 114 30.62 -45.02 0.16
N GLU A 115 30.53 -45.51 1.38
CA GLU A 115 31.15 -46.74 1.86
C GLU A 115 30.64 -47.90 0.98
N GLY A 116 31.41 -48.25 -0.05
CA GLY A 116 30.98 -49.28 -1.00
C GLY A 116 31.81 -49.34 -2.28
N ALA A 117 33.14 -49.47 -2.18
CA ALA A 117 33.99 -49.79 -3.34
C ALA A 117 35.36 -50.37 -2.96
N MET A 118 35.42 -51.38 -2.08
CA MET A 118 36.55 -52.30 -1.87
C MET A 118 36.03 -53.34 -0.85
N GLU A 119 35.88 -54.63 -1.09
CA GLU A 119 36.60 -55.57 -1.93
C GLU A 119 35.63 -56.63 -2.46
N ALA A 120 35.48 -56.71 -3.78
CA ALA A 120 34.98 -57.89 -4.47
C ALA A 120 35.91 -58.13 -5.66
N GLY A 121 36.70 -59.20 -5.60
CA GLY A 121 37.44 -59.76 -6.73
C GLY A 121 38.96 -59.61 -6.66
N ASP A 122 39.63 -60.61 -6.09
CA ASP A 122 40.76 -61.34 -6.74
C ASP A 122 41.02 -62.62 -5.93
N GLU A 123 40.41 -63.74 -6.30
CA GLU A 123 41.03 -64.84 -7.07
C GLU A 123 42.15 -65.65 -6.36
N VAL A 124 41.80 -66.91 -6.06
CA VAL A 124 42.50 -68.16 -6.47
C VAL A 124 43.99 -68.34 -6.12
N LYS A 125 44.30 -69.30 -5.21
CA LYS A 125 45.16 -70.48 -5.52
C LYS A 125 45.31 -71.51 -4.39
N ALA A 126 45.13 -72.77 -4.82
CA ALA A 126 45.67 -74.05 -4.32
C ALA A 126 45.19 -74.61 -2.98
#